data_AF-A0A915ILZ5-F1
#
_entry.id   AF-A0A915ILZ5-F1
#
_cell.length_a   1.000
_cell.length_b   1.000
_cell.length_c   1.000
_cell.angle_alpha   90.00
_cell.angle_beta   90.00
_cell.angle_gamma   90.00
#
_symmetry.space_group_name_H-M   'P 1'
#
loop_
_entity.id
_entity.type
_entity.pdbx_description
1 polymer ?
#
loop_
_entity_poly.entity_id
_entity_poly.type
_entity_poly.pdbx_seq_one_letter_code
_entity_poly.pdbx_strand_id
1 'polypeptide(L)'
;MRISVWMSGYPTHITSVGYIYLFRPDPENPRRTHVSRAVWISSPMKGVSHLLEKFGIERFKHNSANTTKGLKQVLKISYEKDFGDAPKLSGKVIGDMVGKVKGGAQKISKTGKEVLS
;
A
#
# COMPACT_ATOMS: atom_id res chain seq x y z
N MET A 1 11.35 -4.04 -13.73
CA MET A 1 10.39 -5.13 -13.40
C MET A 1 8.97 -4.62 -13.45
N ARG A 2 8.02 -5.37 -14.04
CA ARG A 2 6.59 -5.04 -14.06
C ARG A 2 5.80 -6.10 -13.31
N ILE A 3 4.88 -5.69 -12.45
CA ILE A 3 3.93 -6.57 -11.75
C ILE A 3 2.52 -6.11 -12.11
N SER A 4 1.63 -7.04 -12.41
CA SER A 4 0.22 -6.77 -12.67
C SER A 4 -0.64 -7.70 -11.83
N VAL A 5 -1.61 -7.13 -11.12
CA VAL A 5 -2.48 -7.86 -10.20
C VAL A 5 -3.92 -7.57 -10.57
N TRP A 6 -4.71 -8.62 -10.71
CA TRP A 6 -6.15 -8.56 -10.99
C TRP A 6 -6.89 -9.29 -9.88
N MET A 7 -7.89 -8.65 -9.30
CA MET A 7 -8.73 -9.29 -8.28
C MET A 7 -9.97 -9.90 -8.94
N SER A 8 -10.00 -11.22 -9.13
CA SER A 8 -11.15 -11.94 -9.71
C SER A 8 -12.13 -12.52 -8.69
N GLY A 9 -11.87 -12.35 -7.38
CA GLY A 9 -12.56 -13.07 -6.30
C GLY A 9 -13.68 -12.32 -5.56
N TYR A 10 -13.92 -11.04 -5.87
CA TYR A 10 -15.17 -10.38 -5.47
C TYR A 10 -16.24 -10.74 -6.50
N PRO A 11 -17.56 -10.75 -6.17
CA PRO A 11 -18.57 -10.79 -7.23
C PRO A 11 -18.28 -9.63 -8.18
N THR A 12 -17.77 -9.96 -9.37
CA THR A 12 -17.36 -9.00 -10.42
C THR A 12 -18.52 -8.12 -10.85
N HIS A 13 -19.73 -8.50 -10.49
CA HIS A 13 -20.98 -7.74 -10.59
C HIS A 13 -20.98 -6.43 -9.77
N ILE A 14 -20.09 -6.24 -8.79
CA ILE A 14 -20.05 -5.01 -7.98
C ILE A 14 -18.88 -4.13 -8.40
N THR A 15 -17.64 -4.62 -8.32
CA THR A 15 -16.44 -3.85 -8.65
C THR A 15 -15.34 -4.75 -9.19
N SER A 16 -14.63 -4.26 -10.21
CA SER A 16 -13.40 -4.85 -10.71
C SER A 16 -12.25 -3.89 -10.44
N VAL A 17 -11.16 -4.43 -9.87
CA VAL A 17 -9.97 -3.68 -9.53
C VAL A 17 -8.74 -4.39 -10.08
N GLY A 18 -7.85 -3.64 -10.72
CA GLY A 18 -6.51 -4.13 -10.97
C GLY A 18 -5.44 -3.05 -10.78
N TYR A 19 -4.22 -3.53 -10.63
CA TYR A 19 -3.06 -2.75 -10.29
C TYR A 19 -1.89 -3.08 -11.22
N ILE A 20 -1.15 -2.06 -11.64
CA ILE A 20 0.18 -2.21 -12.25
C ILE A 20 1.20 -1.52 -11.35
N TYR A 21 2.32 -2.21 -11.12
CA TYR A 21 3.51 -1.67 -10.50
C TYR A 21 4.68 -1.79 -11.48
N LEU A 22 5.40 -0.69 -11.68
CA LEU A 22 6.53 -0.61 -12.59
C LEU A 22 7.75 -0.09 -11.86
N PHE A 23 8.74 -0.97 -11.71
CA PHE A 23 10.01 -0.70 -11.07
C PHE A 23 11.06 -0.44 -12.16
N ARG A 24 11.65 0.74 -12.15
CA ARG A 24 12.72 1.16 -13.06
C ARG A 24 13.89 1.73 -12.27
N PRO A 25 15.14 1.51 -12.68
CA PRO A 25 16.27 2.27 -12.15
C PRO A 25 16.02 3.78 -12.35
N ASP A 26 16.41 4.58 -11.38
CA ASP A 26 16.37 6.03 -11.49
C ASP A 26 17.46 6.49 -12.49
N PRO A 27 17.10 7.22 -13.56
CA PRO A 27 18.07 7.69 -14.55
C PRO A 27 19.10 8.67 -13.95
N GLU A 28 18.75 9.40 -12.88
CA GLU A 28 19.63 10.37 -12.22
C GLU A 28 20.49 9.72 -11.14
N ASN A 29 20.02 8.62 -10.54
CA ASN A 29 20.72 7.94 -9.46
C ASN A 29 20.60 6.42 -9.58
N PRO A 30 21.61 5.73 -10.15
CA PRO A 30 21.58 4.28 -10.33
C PRO A 30 21.39 3.46 -9.05
N ARG A 31 21.59 4.05 -7.86
CA ARG A 31 21.35 3.41 -6.55
C ARG A 31 19.90 3.51 -6.08
N ARG A 32 19.03 4.19 -6.84
CA ARG A 32 17.60 4.34 -6.54
C ARG A 32 16.77 3.60 -7.58
N THR A 33 15.63 3.11 -7.13
CA THR A 33 14.62 2.51 -8.00
C THR A 33 13.35 3.34 -7.89
N HIS A 34 12.86 3.82 -9.03
CA HIS A 34 11.57 4.48 -9.15
C HIS A 34 10.48 3.43 -9.28
N VAL A 35 9.37 3.65 -8.56
CA VAL A 35 8.21 2.78 -8.60
C VAL A 35 7.00 3.58 -9.03
N SER A 36 6.56 3.37 -10.27
CA SER A 36 5.29 3.91 -10.77
C SER A 36 4.17 2.93 -10.46
N ARG A 37 3.02 3.44 -9.99
CA ARG A 37 1.87 2.64 -9.60
C ARG A 37 0.63 3.18 -10.28
N ALA A 38 -0.14 2.29 -10.89
CA ALA A 38 -1.43 2.61 -11.48
C ALA A 38 -2.49 1.64 -10.96
N VAL A 39 -3.71 2.15 -10.82
CA VAL A 39 -4.88 1.36 -10.43
C VAL A 39 -6.03 1.70 -11.38
N TRP A 40 -6.80 0.69 -11.75
CA TRP A 40 -8.06 0.87 -12.45
C TRP A 40 -9.16 0.22 -11.62
N ILE A 41 -10.23 0.97 -11.43
CA ILE A 41 -11.39 0.56 -10.65
C ILE A 41 -12.59 0.82 -11.55
N SER A 42 -13.41 -0.21 -11.75
CA SER A 42 -14.63 -0.14 -12.55
C SER A 42 -15.78 -0.82 -11.81
N SER A 43 -17.00 -0.33 -12.01
CA SER A 43 -18.22 -0.91 -11.45
C SER A 43 -19.34 -0.83 -12.49
N PRO A 44 -20.13 -1.90 -12.66
CA PRO A 44 -21.32 -1.86 -13.50
C PRO A 44 -22.52 -1.19 -12.81
N MET A 45 -22.43 -0.83 -11.51
CA MET A 45 -23.53 -0.24 -10.76
C MET A 45 -23.68 1.27 -11.09
N LYS A 46 -24.89 1.67 -11.48
CA LYS A 46 -25.21 3.08 -11.75
C LYS A 46 -25.37 3.85 -10.44
N GLY A 47 -24.92 5.11 -10.40
CA GLY A 47 -25.08 6.00 -9.26
C GLY A 47 -24.04 5.86 -8.14
N VAL A 48 -23.08 4.93 -8.25
CA VAL A 48 -22.02 4.73 -7.24
C VAL A 48 -20.64 5.25 -7.66
N SER A 49 -20.49 5.80 -8.87
CA SER A 49 -19.19 6.18 -9.44
C SER A 49 -18.40 7.15 -8.55
N HIS A 50 -19.06 8.17 -7.99
CA HIS A 50 -18.42 9.14 -7.10
C HIS A 50 -17.94 8.53 -5.77
N LEU A 51 -18.75 7.63 -5.20
CA LEU A 51 -18.38 6.90 -4.00
C LEU A 51 -17.20 5.96 -4.28
N LEU A 52 -17.24 5.30 -5.43
CA LEU A 52 -16.20 4.37 -5.88
C LEU A 52 -14.88 5.07 -6.15
N GLU A 53 -14.91 6.28 -6.71
CA GLU A 53 -13.73 7.12 -6.90
C GLU A 53 -13.10 7.49 -5.56
N LYS A 54 -13.90 8.04 -4.63
CA LYS A 54 -13.41 8.43 -3.30
C LYS A 54 -12.82 7.25 -2.53
N PHE A 55 -13.57 6.16 -2.44
CA PHE A 55 -13.13 4.93 -1.79
C PHE A 55 -11.89 4.34 -2.48
N GLY A 56 -11.88 4.35 -3.82
CA GLY A 56 -10.77 3.87 -4.63
C GLY A 56 -9.48 4.64 -4.38
N ILE A 57 -9.55 5.98 -4.34
CA ILE A 57 -8.42 6.86 -4.05
C ILE A 57 -7.88 6.60 -2.63
N GLU A 58 -8.76 6.53 -1.63
CA GLU A 58 -8.36 6.30 -0.24
C GLU A 58 -7.69 4.92 -0.07
N ARG A 59 -8.30 3.88 -0.64
CA ARG A 59 -7.74 2.52 -0.63
C ARG A 59 -6.40 2.46 -1.37
N PHE A 60 -6.28 3.12 -2.51
CA PHE A 60 -5.04 3.17 -3.26
C PHE A 60 -3.91 3.84 -2.45
N LYS A 61 -4.20 4.96 -1.79
CA LYS A 61 -3.24 5.66 -0.91
C LYS A 61 -2.82 4.77 0.26
N HIS A 62 -3.79 4.16 0.94
CA HIS A 62 -3.52 3.26 2.07
C HIS A 62 -2.67 2.06 1.67
N ASN A 63 -3.05 1.37 0.59
CA ASN A 63 -2.32 0.23 0.06
C ASN A 63 -0.90 0.62 -0.39
N SER A 64 -0.76 1.75 -1.09
CA SER A 64 0.55 2.24 -1.53
C SER A 64 1.50 2.51 -0.36
N ALA A 65 1.00 3.06 0.75
CA ALA A 65 1.78 3.28 1.96
C ALA A 65 2.22 1.95 2.60
N ASN A 66 1.29 1.00 2.75
CA ASN A 66 1.58 -0.32 3.33
C ASN A 66 2.56 -1.12 2.48
N THR A 67 2.38 -1.16 1.15
CA THR A 67 3.31 -1.84 0.24
C THR A 67 4.71 -1.24 0.33
N THR A 68 4.83 0.09 0.38
CA THR A 68 6.14 0.75 0.52
C THR A 68 6.79 0.41 1.86
N LYS A 69 6.02 0.38 2.95
CA LYS A 69 6.52 0.00 4.28
C LYS A 69 7.00 -1.44 4.32
N GLY A 70 6.20 -2.38 3.82
CA GLY A 70 6.55 -3.80 3.75
C GLY A 70 7.77 -4.04 2.88
N LEU A 71 7.85 -3.40 1.71
CA LEU A 71 9.01 -3.51 0.83
C LEU A 71 10.30 -3.02 1.51
N LYS A 72 10.26 -1.88 2.21
CA LYS A 72 11.42 -1.38 2.97
C LYS A 72 11.89 -2.35 4.04
N GLN A 73 10.95 -3.00 4.74
CA GLN A 73 11.27 -3.99 5.76
C GLN A 73 11.94 -5.23 5.16
N VAL A 74 11.37 -5.78 4.08
CA VAL A 74 11.94 -6.95 3.41
C VAL A 74 13.31 -6.63 2.83
N LEU A 75 13.46 -5.47 2.17
CA LEU A 75 14.75 -5.03 1.65
C LEU A 75 15.78 -4.92 2.78
N LYS A 76 15.43 -4.31 3.92
CA LYS A 76 16.33 -4.23 5.07
C LYS A 76 16.80 -5.61 5.52
N ILE A 77 15.88 -6.56 5.68
CA ILE A 77 16.21 -7.93 6.09
C ILE A 77 17.09 -8.63 5.04
N SER A 78 16.79 -8.48 3.75
CA SER A 78 17.60 -9.08 2.68
C SER A 78 19.01 -8.48 2.62
N TYR A 79 19.14 -7.16 2.68
CA TYR A 79 20.44 -6.49 2.71
C TYR A 79 21.26 -6.84 3.96
N GLU A 80 20.62 -6.92 5.14
CA GLU A 80 21.30 -7.33 6.37
C GLU A 80 21.79 -8.77 6.30
N LYS A 81 21.00 -9.67 5.70
CA LYS A 81 21.38 -11.08 5.50
C LYS A 81 22.52 -11.25 4.50
N ASP A 82 22.47 -10.53 3.38
CA ASP A 82 23.37 -10.76 2.26
C ASP A 82 24.66 -9.91 2.35
N PHE A 83 24.63 -8.77 3.05
CA PHE A 83 25.72 -7.79 3.05
C PHE A 83 26.18 -7.29 4.43
N GLY A 84 25.60 -7.74 5.55
CA GLY A 84 26.09 -7.52 6.93
C GLY A 84 26.09 -6.08 7.49
N ASP A 85 26.13 -5.06 6.63
CA ASP A 85 26.35 -3.64 6.99
C ASP A 85 25.23 -2.72 6.48
N ALA A 86 23.96 -3.05 6.75
CA ALA A 86 22.87 -2.12 6.48
C ALA A 86 22.95 -0.89 7.42
N PRO A 87 22.61 0.33 6.97
CA PRO A 87 22.59 1.51 7.84
C PRO A 87 21.62 1.27 9.01
N LYS A 88 22.15 1.23 10.23
CA LYS A 88 21.37 1.08 11.46
C LYS A 88 20.52 2.34 11.69
N LEU A 89 19.28 2.33 11.23
CA LEU A 89 18.26 3.28 11.68
C LEU A 89 18.00 3.05 13.17
N SER A 90 18.19 4.09 13.99
CA SER A 90 18.13 3.99 15.45
C SER A 90 16.82 3.36 15.94
N GLY A 91 16.91 2.46 16.93
CA GLY A 91 15.81 1.64 17.43
C GLY A 91 14.56 2.41 17.88
N LYS A 92 14.67 3.73 18.10
CA LYS A 92 13.58 4.64 18.43
C LYS A 92 12.52 4.72 17.31
N VAL A 93 12.95 4.71 16.04
CA VAL A 93 12.03 4.84 14.88
C VAL A 93 11.16 3.58 14.71
N ILE A 94 11.68 2.40 15.07
CA ILE A 94 10.99 1.11 14.96
C ILE A 94 9.89 0.99 16.03
N GLY A 95 10.18 1.39 17.27
CA GLY A 95 9.19 1.43 18.35
C GLY A 95 8.01 2.35 18.04
N ASP A 96 8.30 3.54 17.53
CA ASP A 96 7.30 4.56 17.19
C ASP A 96 6.38 4.12 16.03
N MET A 97 6.91 3.40 15.04
CA MET A 97 6.12 2.87 13.92
C MET A 97 5.23 1.68 14.29
N VAL A 98 5.65 0.82 15.22
CA VAL A 98 4.84 -0.30 15.70
C VAL A 98 3.72 0.18 16.62
N GLY A 99 4.01 1.15 17.50
CA GLY A 99 3.00 1.80 18.34
C GLY A 99 1.90 2.49 17.53
N LYS A 100 2.26 3.22 16.47
CA LYS A 100 1.29 3.91 15.60
C LYS A 100 0.38 2.97 14.81
N VAL A 101 0.89 1.81 14.37
CA VAL A 101 0.06 0.81 13.66
C VAL A 101 -0.97 0.17 14.59
N LYS A 102 -0.59 -0.13 15.84
CA LYS A 102 -1.52 -0.66 16.84
C LYS A 102 -2.57 0.38 17.26
N GLY A 103 -2.17 1.65 17.45
CA GLY A 103 -3.08 2.73 17.80
C GLY A 103 -4.05 3.12 16.67
N GLY A 104 -3.61 3.09 15.42
CA GLY A 104 -4.46 3.38 14.25
C GLY A 104 -5.56 2.35 14.05
N ALA A 105 -5.26 1.06 14.23
CA ALA A 105 -6.23 -0.03 14.13
C ALA A 105 -7.35 0.07 15.19
N GLN A 106 -7.04 0.54 16.39
CA GLN A 106 -8.01 0.71 17.47
C GLN A 106 -8.88 1.97 17.30
N LYS A 107 -8.39 3.00 16.62
CA LYS A 107 -9.16 4.23 16.37
C LYS A 107 -10.20 4.03 15.26
N ILE A 108 -9.85 3.27 14.22
CA ILE A 108 -10.75 2.96 13.11
C ILE A 108 -11.91 2.04 13.55
N SER A 109 -11.68 1.12 14.50
CA SER A 109 -12.75 0.24 15.01
C SER A 109 -13.75 0.94 15.93
N LYS A 110 -13.37 2.05 16.58
CA LYS A 110 -14.28 2.86 17.42
C LYS A 110 -15.15 3.78 16.57
N THR A 111 -14.57 4.47 15.59
CA THR A 111 -15.34 5.37 14.72
C THR A 111 -16.36 4.63 13.86
N GLY A 112 -16.10 3.39 13.44
CA GLY A 112 -17.10 2.57 12.73
C GLY A 112 -18.31 2.14 13.56
N LYS A 113 -18.23 2.18 14.90
CA LYS A 113 -19.35 1.84 15.80
C LYS A 113 -20.25 3.03 16.11
N GLU A 114 -19.75 4.27 16.07
CA GLU A 114 -20.54 5.49 16.30
C GLU A 114 -21.33 5.95 15.06
N VAL A 115 -20.93 5.53 13.85
CA VAL A 115 -21.63 5.90 12.60
C VAL A 115 -22.79 4.95 12.27
N LEU A 116 -22.95 3.85 13.03
CA LEU A 116 -23.97 2.82 12.82
C LEU A 116 -24.94 2.66 14.02
N SER A 117 -24.96 3.62 14.94
CA SER A 117 -25.94 3.71 16.04
C SER A 117 -26.91 4.86 15.84
#